data_AF-A0A2S4UKS4-F1
#
_entry.id   AF-A0A2S4UKS4-F1
#
_cell.length_a   1.000
_cell.length_b   1.000
_cell.length_c   1.000
_cell.angle_alpha   90.00
_cell.angle_beta   90.00
_cell.angle_gamma   90.00
#
_symmetry.space_group_name_H-M   'P 1'
#
loop_
_entity.id
_entity.type
_entity.pdbx_description
1 polymer ?
#
loop_
_entity_poly.entity_id
_entity_poly.type
_entity_poly.pdbx_seq_one_letter_code
_entity_poly.pdbx_strand_id
1 'polypeptide(L)'
;MADSLRGQDNWRLFTKAKMMISMAHEGLDCVPRLARTDAIDYYNQRIVLCKQEVTIRLANQYLLGKIKGPCKLLTTSQTTQERGLHRTYTNTTVGSMVPDNIIQVKRGMVLRILDNVGHESYLNINHRVLLLQISRDTLTVTPIDGSRKGMDVILRRLVYGGLSSEGVLNAGSFIQYPVMGGFAEIET
;
A
#
# COMPACT_ATOMS: atom_id res chain seq x y z
N MET A 1 31.41 -4.44 9.37
CA MET A 1 31.94 -3.19 8.76
C MET A 1 31.46 -2.96 7.32
N ALA A 2 31.04 -3.99 6.56
CA ALA A 2 30.48 -3.81 5.21
C ALA A 2 29.06 -3.18 5.18
N ASP A 3 28.26 -3.37 6.23
CA ASP A 3 26.89 -2.85 6.28
C ASP A 3 26.80 -1.33 6.51
N SER A 4 27.78 -0.72 7.18
CA SER A 4 27.75 0.74 7.41
C SER A 4 28.11 1.53 6.15
N LEU A 5 28.96 0.96 5.28
CA LEU A 5 29.30 1.53 3.97
C LEU A 5 28.14 1.41 2.98
N ARG A 6 27.44 0.25 2.95
CA ARG A 6 26.18 0.10 2.19
C ARG A 6 25.09 1.06 2.64
N GLY A 7 24.97 1.32 3.95
CA GLY A 7 24.02 2.30 4.49
C GLY A 7 24.32 3.75 4.07
N GLN A 8 25.60 4.15 4.04
CA GLN A 8 26.01 5.49 3.63
C GLN A 8 25.87 5.74 2.12
N ASP A 9 26.23 4.76 1.29
CA ASP A 9 26.07 4.88 -0.17
C ASP A 9 24.59 4.90 -0.58
N ASN A 10 23.77 4.06 0.05
CA ASN A 10 22.32 4.11 -0.10
C ASN A 10 21.76 5.47 0.33
N TRP A 11 22.27 6.08 1.40
CA TRP A 11 21.83 7.39 1.87
C TRP A 11 22.20 8.55 0.94
N ARG A 12 23.42 8.54 0.37
CA ARG A 12 23.87 9.56 -0.60
C ARG A 12 23.15 9.44 -1.94
N LEU A 13 22.99 8.22 -2.46
CA LEU A 13 22.18 7.96 -3.66
C LEU A 13 20.73 8.38 -3.44
N PHE A 14 20.19 8.11 -2.25
CA PHE A 14 18.85 8.55 -1.89
C PHE A 14 18.73 10.07 -1.77
N THR A 15 19.80 10.80 -1.43
CA THR A 15 19.75 12.27 -1.34
C THR A 15 19.57 12.94 -2.71
N LYS A 16 20.31 12.51 -3.75
CA LYS A 16 20.08 12.98 -5.13
C LYS A 16 18.73 12.53 -5.66
N ALA A 17 18.35 11.26 -5.40
CA ALA A 17 17.05 10.75 -5.78
C ALA A 17 15.89 11.52 -5.12
N LYS A 18 16.00 11.92 -3.85
CA LYS A 18 15.01 12.76 -3.16
C LYS A 18 14.73 14.08 -3.87
N MET A 19 15.76 14.73 -4.42
CA MET A 19 15.57 15.98 -5.18
C MET A 19 14.79 15.72 -6.46
N MET A 20 15.18 14.71 -7.25
CA MET A 20 14.46 14.35 -8.47
C MET A 20 13.02 13.92 -8.18
N ILE A 21 12.81 13.12 -7.13
CA ILE A 21 11.48 12.72 -6.67
C ILE A 21 10.67 13.94 -6.25
N SER A 22 11.25 14.91 -5.55
CA SER A 22 10.55 16.13 -5.14
C SER A 22 10.13 16.98 -6.34
N MET A 23 10.99 17.08 -7.36
CA MET A 23 10.67 17.81 -8.59
C MET A 23 9.56 17.10 -9.38
N ALA A 24 9.64 15.78 -9.51
CA ALA A 24 8.62 14.99 -10.21
C ALA A 24 7.26 15.02 -9.47
N HIS A 25 7.29 15.09 -8.14
CA HIS A 25 6.11 15.14 -7.27
C HIS A 25 5.83 16.54 -6.71
N GLU A 26 6.14 17.59 -7.47
CA GLU A 26 5.70 18.94 -7.12
C GLU A 26 4.17 18.98 -6.95
N GLY A 27 3.69 19.69 -5.92
CA GLY A 27 2.26 19.78 -5.59
C GLY A 27 1.65 18.58 -4.88
N LEU A 28 2.45 17.55 -4.50
CA LEU A 28 1.94 16.38 -3.76
C LEU A 28 1.22 16.76 -2.45
N ASP A 29 1.66 17.85 -1.81
CA ASP A 29 1.08 18.34 -0.57
C ASP A 29 -0.35 18.87 -0.74
N CYS A 30 -0.73 19.25 -1.96
CA CYS A 30 -2.06 19.73 -2.32
C CYS A 30 -3.01 18.61 -2.76
N VAL A 31 -2.51 17.43 -3.14
CA VAL A 31 -3.31 16.30 -3.65
C VAL A 31 -4.52 15.95 -2.78
N PRO A 32 -4.45 15.93 -1.43
CA PRO A 32 -5.62 15.64 -0.60
C PRO A 32 -6.78 16.63 -0.73
N ARG A 33 -6.54 17.82 -1.32
CA ARG A 33 -7.52 18.89 -1.51
C ARG A 33 -7.99 19.03 -2.96
N LEU A 34 -7.36 18.30 -3.89
CA LEU A 34 -7.74 18.33 -5.29
C LEU A 34 -9.10 17.67 -5.50
N ALA A 35 -9.75 18.02 -6.62
CA ALA A 35 -10.87 17.22 -7.09
C ALA A 35 -10.39 15.79 -7.38
N ARG A 36 -11.30 14.81 -7.26
CA ARG A 36 -10.98 13.39 -7.43
C ARG A 36 -10.30 13.12 -8.78
N THR A 37 -10.82 13.72 -9.85
CA THR A 37 -10.27 13.57 -11.21
C THR A 37 -8.83 14.05 -11.28
N ASP A 38 -8.53 15.23 -10.73
CA ASP A 38 -7.19 15.82 -10.78
C ASP A 38 -6.19 15.01 -9.93
N ALA A 39 -6.63 14.47 -8.80
CA ALA A 39 -5.81 13.58 -7.97
C ALA A 39 -5.50 12.25 -8.70
N ILE A 40 -6.47 11.69 -9.43
CA ILE A 40 -6.27 10.49 -10.25
C ILE A 40 -5.27 10.79 -11.38
N ASP A 41 -5.44 11.91 -12.08
CA ASP A 41 -4.55 12.28 -13.18
C ASP A 41 -3.14 12.58 -12.69
N TYR A 42 -2.99 13.21 -11.52
CA TYR A 42 -1.71 13.42 -10.86
C TYR A 42 -0.92 12.11 -10.70
N TYR A 43 -1.55 11.06 -10.16
CA TYR A 43 -0.89 9.77 -9.90
C TYR A 43 -0.73 8.90 -11.16
N ASN A 44 -1.60 9.05 -12.16
CA ASN A 44 -1.41 8.38 -13.44
C ASN A 44 -0.18 8.89 -14.19
N GLN A 45 0.17 10.17 -14.03
CA GLN A 45 1.34 10.78 -14.66
C GLN A 45 2.64 10.60 -13.86
N ARG A 46 2.54 10.16 -12.59
CA ARG A 46 3.67 10.18 -11.66
C ARG A 46 3.80 8.85 -10.92
N ILE A 47 4.90 8.18 -11.17
CA ILE A 47 5.34 6.99 -10.45
C ILE A 47 6.87 6.99 -10.35
N VAL A 48 7.39 6.54 -9.22
CA VAL A 48 8.83 6.39 -9.02
C VAL A 48 9.24 4.96 -9.36
N LEU A 49 9.97 4.78 -10.46
CA LEU A 49 10.55 3.49 -10.81
C LEU A 49 11.86 3.26 -10.05
N CYS A 50 11.98 2.09 -9.43
CA CYS A 50 13.10 1.73 -8.57
C CYS A 50 13.72 0.40 -9.02
N LYS A 51 15.05 0.27 -8.93
CA LYS A 51 15.74 -1.00 -9.25
C LYS A 51 15.75 -2.01 -8.11
N GLN A 52 15.47 -1.58 -6.89
CA GLN A 52 15.56 -2.40 -5.68
C GLN A 52 14.36 -2.17 -4.79
N GLU A 53 13.87 -3.24 -4.15
CA GLU A 53 12.72 -3.17 -3.23
C GLU A 53 12.96 -2.23 -2.04
N VAL A 54 14.20 -2.18 -1.52
CA VAL A 54 14.55 -1.26 -0.45
C VAL A 54 14.32 0.20 -0.86
N THR A 55 14.60 0.54 -2.11
CA THR A 55 14.38 1.89 -2.65
C THR A 55 12.89 2.19 -2.81
N ILE A 56 12.06 1.21 -3.17
CA ILE A 56 10.60 1.34 -3.20
C ILE A 56 10.07 1.74 -1.82
N ARG A 57 10.49 1.02 -0.76
CA ARG A 57 10.08 1.31 0.63
C ARG A 57 10.49 2.72 1.04
N LEU A 58 11.73 3.12 0.75
CA LEU A 58 12.25 4.45 1.07
C LEU A 58 11.51 5.57 0.30
N ALA A 59 11.25 5.39 -1.00
CA ALA A 59 10.50 6.35 -1.82
C ALA A 59 9.06 6.51 -1.33
N ASN A 60 8.37 5.41 -1.03
CA ASN A 60 7.03 5.43 -0.47
C ASN A 60 6.97 6.18 0.87
N GLN A 61 7.91 5.91 1.78
CA GLN A 61 7.99 6.60 3.07
C GLN A 61 8.28 8.10 2.89
N TYR A 62 9.19 8.45 1.98
CA TYR A 62 9.55 9.84 1.71
C TYR A 62 8.36 10.65 1.16
N LEU A 63 7.66 10.11 0.15
CA LEU A 63 6.52 10.77 -0.48
C LEU A 63 5.30 10.84 0.46
N LEU A 64 5.06 9.83 1.29
CA LEU A 64 4.07 9.91 2.36
C LEU A 64 4.36 11.05 3.34
N GLY A 65 5.65 11.30 3.63
CA GLY A 65 6.09 12.42 4.46
C GLY A 65 5.72 13.79 3.89
N LYS A 66 5.60 13.91 2.56
CA LYS A 66 5.28 15.16 1.85
C LYS A 66 3.78 15.47 1.77
N ILE A 67 2.92 14.46 1.86
CA ILE A 67 1.46 14.65 1.89
C ILE A 67 1.05 15.40 3.17
N LYS A 68 0.25 16.45 3.04
CA LYS A 68 -0.32 17.18 4.18
C LYS A 68 -1.45 16.39 4.85
N GLY A 69 -1.59 16.57 6.15
CA GLY A 69 -2.69 15.99 6.95
C GLY A 69 -2.25 14.86 7.88
N PRO A 70 -3.20 14.33 8.66
CA PRO A 70 -2.92 13.35 9.71
C PRO A 70 -2.50 12.01 9.11
N CYS A 71 -1.44 11.43 9.69
CA CYS A 71 -1.03 10.06 9.41
C CYS A 71 -1.82 9.10 10.30
N LYS A 72 -2.39 8.04 9.71
CA LYS A 72 -2.99 6.92 10.45
C LYS A 72 -2.13 5.67 10.29
N LEU A 73 -2.14 4.82 11.31
CA LEU A 73 -1.45 3.53 11.31
C LEU A 73 -2.48 2.42 11.12
N LEU A 74 -2.32 1.61 10.08
CA LEU A 74 -3.08 0.38 9.88
C LEU A 74 -2.24 -0.76 10.46
N THR A 75 -2.57 -1.15 11.69
CA THR A 75 -1.85 -2.20 12.41
C THR A 75 -2.52 -3.54 12.22
N THR A 76 -1.70 -4.59 12.10
CA THR A 76 -2.17 -5.97 12.13
C THR A 76 -2.84 -6.30 13.45
N SER A 77 -3.83 -7.18 13.38
CA SER A 77 -4.39 -7.83 14.55
C SER A 77 -4.02 -9.31 14.51
N GLN A 78 -3.43 -9.82 15.60
CA GLN A 78 -3.20 -11.26 15.75
C GLN A 78 -4.54 -11.96 15.96
N THR A 79 -4.71 -13.14 15.38
CA THR A 79 -5.90 -13.96 15.56
C THR A 79 -5.50 -15.31 16.14
N THR A 80 -6.00 -15.63 17.33
CA THR A 80 -5.77 -16.91 18.02
C THR A 80 -6.99 -17.85 17.96
N GLN A 81 -8.05 -17.51 17.22
CA GLN A 81 -9.29 -18.33 17.20
C GLN A 81 -9.88 -18.53 15.80
N GLU A 82 -9.82 -19.77 15.33
CA GLU A 82 -10.51 -20.26 14.14
C GLU A 82 -12.05 -20.12 14.18
N ARG A 83 -12.65 -19.95 15.38
CA ARG A 83 -14.12 -20.01 15.56
C ARG A 83 -14.85 -18.65 15.51
N GLY A 84 -14.14 -17.53 15.56
CA GLY A 84 -14.73 -16.17 15.53
C GLY A 84 -14.53 -15.40 14.23
N LEU A 85 -13.57 -15.82 13.39
CA LEU A 85 -13.15 -15.11 12.17
C LEU A 85 -14.22 -15.12 11.08
N HIS A 86 -14.93 -16.25 10.95
CA HIS A 86 -15.90 -16.50 9.87
C HIS A 86 -17.11 -15.56 9.87
N ARG A 87 -17.40 -14.88 10.99
CA ARG A 87 -18.55 -13.97 11.11
C ARG A 87 -18.25 -12.52 10.73
N THR A 88 -16.99 -12.10 10.69
CA THR A 88 -16.62 -10.68 10.48
C THR A 88 -15.69 -10.50 9.27
N TYR A 89 -14.89 -11.51 8.92
CA TYR A 89 -13.94 -11.49 7.81
C TYR A 89 -14.20 -12.70 6.92
N THR A 90 -14.75 -12.48 5.75
CA THR A 90 -15.24 -13.55 4.86
C THR A 90 -14.13 -14.21 4.05
N ASN A 91 -12.97 -13.56 3.93
CA ASN A 91 -11.97 -13.88 2.92
C ASN A 91 -10.61 -14.20 3.58
N THR A 92 -10.15 -15.44 3.38
CA THR A 92 -8.81 -15.92 3.74
C THR A 92 -7.97 -16.01 2.47
N THR A 93 -6.68 -15.67 2.55
CA THR A 93 -5.78 -15.71 1.40
C THR A 93 -4.42 -16.33 1.73
N VAL A 94 -3.82 -16.92 0.69
CA VAL A 94 -2.42 -17.40 0.63
C VAL A 94 -1.59 -16.46 -0.26
N GLY A 95 -2.08 -15.24 -0.52
CA GLY A 95 -1.56 -14.30 -1.51
C GLY A 95 -0.04 -14.21 -1.54
N SER A 96 0.52 -14.07 -2.75
CA SER A 96 1.98 -14.13 -2.98
C SER A 96 2.77 -13.00 -2.29
N MET A 97 2.11 -11.87 -1.98
CA MET A 97 2.69 -10.76 -1.25
C MET A 97 1.91 -10.50 0.04
N VAL A 98 2.65 -10.60 1.14
CA VAL A 98 2.14 -10.40 2.50
C VAL A 98 2.27 -8.91 2.86
N PRO A 99 1.19 -8.22 3.28
CA PRO A 99 1.27 -6.81 3.67
C PRO A 99 2.09 -6.60 4.95
N ASP A 100 2.65 -5.40 5.09
CA ASP A 100 3.39 -5.00 6.30
C ASP A 100 2.52 -5.04 7.56
N ASN A 101 3.14 -5.35 8.70
CA ASN A 101 2.46 -5.36 10.01
C ASN A 101 1.90 -3.98 10.41
N ILE A 102 2.55 -2.92 9.94
CA ILE A 102 2.17 -1.53 10.20
C ILE A 102 2.27 -0.78 8.88
N ILE A 103 1.13 -0.33 8.37
CA ILE A 103 1.07 0.48 7.15
C ILE A 103 0.72 1.90 7.55
N GLN A 104 1.61 2.85 7.25
CA GLN A 104 1.34 4.27 7.46
C GLN A 104 0.55 4.80 6.27
N VAL A 105 -0.56 5.50 6.54
CA VAL A 105 -1.42 6.04 5.49
C VAL A 105 -1.87 7.47 5.76
N LYS A 106 -2.08 8.23 4.70
CA LYS A 106 -2.70 9.57 4.72
C LYS A 106 -3.78 9.63 3.65
N ARG A 107 -4.87 10.33 3.93
CA ARG A 107 -5.88 10.63 2.90
C ARG A 107 -5.21 11.32 1.71
N GLY A 108 -5.58 10.92 0.51
CA GLY A 108 -5.01 11.42 -0.75
C GLY A 108 -3.74 10.72 -1.19
N MET A 109 -3.22 9.74 -0.45
CA MET A 109 -2.10 8.91 -0.92
C MET A 109 -2.57 7.90 -1.97
N VAL A 110 -1.64 7.44 -2.82
CA VAL A 110 -1.84 6.27 -3.66
C VAL A 110 -1.36 5.01 -2.94
N LEU A 111 -2.14 3.95 -3.05
CA LEU A 111 -1.86 2.61 -2.55
C LEU A 111 -1.75 1.64 -3.72
N ARG A 112 -1.01 0.55 -3.53
CA ARG A 112 -0.95 -0.59 -4.45
C ARG A 112 -1.67 -1.78 -3.84
N ILE A 113 -2.49 -2.46 -4.64
CA ILE A 113 -3.22 -3.66 -4.24
C ILE A 113 -2.27 -4.86 -4.21
N LEU A 114 -2.21 -5.56 -3.08
CA LEU A 114 -1.45 -6.79 -2.91
C LEU A 114 -2.30 -8.04 -3.12
N ASP A 115 -3.59 -7.92 -2.84
CA ASP A 115 -4.56 -8.99 -3.00
C ASP A 115 -5.95 -8.41 -3.33
N ASN A 116 -6.70 -9.10 -4.17
CA ASN A 116 -7.99 -8.67 -4.67
C ASN A 116 -9.15 -9.61 -4.26
N VAL A 117 -8.97 -10.49 -3.27
CA VAL A 117 -10.07 -11.38 -2.82
C VAL A 117 -11.35 -10.60 -2.51
N GLY A 118 -12.46 -10.95 -3.17
CA GLY A 118 -13.76 -10.28 -3.10
C GLY A 118 -13.94 -9.10 -4.08
N HIS A 119 -12.94 -8.78 -4.88
CA HIS A 119 -12.89 -7.68 -5.84
C HIS A 119 -12.35 -8.10 -7.22
N GLU A 120 -12.24 -9.41 -7.47
CA GLU A 120 -11.51 -10.01 -8.59
C GLU A 120 -12.05 -9.61 -9.97
N SER A 121 -13.36 -9.31 -10.05
CA SER A 121 -14.01 -8.93 -11.30
C SER A 121 -13.68 -7.51 -11.79
N TYR A 122 -13.05 -6.68 -10.96
CA TYR A 122 -12.81 -5.26 -11.30
C TYR A 122 -11.54 -4.65 -10.72
N LEU A 123 -10.79 -5.35 -9.87
CA LEU A 123 -9.55 -4.88 -9.29
C LEU A 123 -8.51 -5.98 -9.42
N ASN A 124 -7.38 -5.69 -10.06
CA ASN A 124 -6.29 -6.66 -10.17
C ASN A 124 -5.21 -6.39 -9.11
N ILE A 125 -4.43 -7.43 -8.82
CA ILE A 125 -3.19 -7.30 -8.04
C ILE A 125 -2.26 -6.31 -8.76
N ASN A 126 -1.51 -5.54 -7.98
CA ASN A 126 -0.65 -4.44 -8.41
C ASN A 126 -1.36 -3.20 -8.98
N HIS A 127 -2.70 -3.19 -9.12
CA HIS A 127 -3.40 -1.95 -9.45
C HIS A 127 -3.16 -0.88 -8.38
N ARG A 128 -3.18 0.38 -8.84
CA ARG A 128 -3.03 1.55 -7.97
C ARG A 128 -4.40 2.14 -7.65
N VAL A 129 -4.59 2.52 -6.40
CA VAL A 129 -5.84 3.10 -5.90
C VAL A 129 -5.57 4.36 -5.07
N LEU A 130 -6.38 5.39 -5.24
CA LEU A 130 -6.36 6.61 -4.45
C LEU A 130 -7.10 6.39 -3.13
N LEU A 131 -6.47 6.67 -1.99
CA LEU A 131 -7.09 6.56 -0.68
C LEU A 131 -7.95 7.79 -0.36
N LEU A 132 -9.27 7.62 -0.29
CA LEU A 132 -10.21 8.71 0.02
C LEU A 132 -10.54 8.81 1.50
N GLN A 133 -10.78 7.67 2.15
CA GLN A 133 -11.22 7.64 3.54
C GLN A 133 -10.70 6.41 4.27
N ILE A 134 -10.39 6.60 5.55
CA ILE A 134 -9.96 5.56 6.47
C ILE A 134 -10.97 5.50 7.62
N SER A 135 -11.75 4.43 7.65
CA SER A 135 -12.73 4.11 8.68
C SER A 135 -12.16 3.04 9.64
N ARG A 136 -12.95 2.60 10.63
CA ARG A 136 -12.52 1.59 11.60
C ARG A 136 -12.12 0.28 10.93
N ASP A 137 -13.00 -0.23 10.05
CA ASP A 137 -12.89 -1.57 9.47
C ASP A 137 -12.84 -1.57 7.93
N THR A 138 -12.82 -0.38 7.31
CA THR A 138 -12.76 -0.23 5.86
C THR A 138 -11.83 0.89 5.41
N LEU A 139 -11.27 0.72 4.21
CA LEU A 139 -10.70 1.80 3.41
C LEU A 139 -11.64 2.08 2.23
N THR A 140 -12.02 3.34 2.05
CA THR A 140 -12.66 3.77 0.80
C THR A 140 -11.57 4.26 -0.13
N VAL A 141 -11.46 3.61 -1.28
CA VAL A 141 -10.44 3.90 -2.30
C VAL A 141 -11.09 4.11 -3.65
N THR A 142 -10.38 4.73 -4.58
CA THR A 142 -10.81 4.86 -5.97
C THR A 142 -9.70 4.32 -6.88
N PRO A 143 -9.96 3.31 -7.73
CA PRO A 143 -8.99 2.88 -8.74
C PRO A 143 -8.61 4.05 -9.66
N ILE A 144 -7.30 4.19 -9.94
CA ILE A 144 -6.81 5.25 -10.83
C ILE A 144 -6.79 4.82 -12.30
N ASP A 145 -6.94 3.52 -12.55
CA ASP A 145 -6.99 2.85 -13.85
C ASP A 145 -8.01 1.69 -13.84
N GLY A 146 -8.09 0.96 -14.96
CA GLY A 146 -8.97 -0.20 -15.13
C GLY A 146 -10.44 0.13 -15.35
N SER A 147 -11.28 -0.91 -15.37
CA SER A 147 -12.71 -0.82 -15.70
C SER A 147 -13.54 -0.03 -14.69
N ARG A 148 -13.03 0.16 -13.47
CA ARG A 148 -13.65 0.96 -12.41
C ARG A 148 -12.88 2.23 -12.04
N LYS A 149 -12.04 2.74 -12.95
CA LYS A 149 -11.38 4.03 -12.77
C LYS A 149 -12.37 5.10 -12.31
N GLY A 150 -12.03 5.80 -11.23
CA GLY A 150 -12.86 6.91 -10.73
C GLY A 150 -14.07 6.50 -9.88
N MET A 151 -14.39 5.21 -9.74
CA MET A 151 -15.49 4.72 -8.90
C MET A 151 -15.00 4.25 -7.54
N ASP A 152 -15.72 4.62 -6.47
CA ASP A 152 -15.34 4.28 -5.12
C ASP A 152 -15.52 2.78 -4.84
N VAL A 153 -14.50 2.18 -4.24
CA VAL A 153 -14.42 0.77 -3.83
C VAL A 153 -14.11 0.72 -2.34
N ILE A 154 -14.73 -0.23 -1.65
CA ILE A 154 -14.54 -0.44 -0.21
C ILE A 154 -13.63 -1.65 -0.04
N LEU A 155 -12.43 -1.43 0.47
CA LEU A 155 -11.51 -2.51 0.85
C LEU A 155 -11.71 -2.85 2.32
N ARG A 156 -11.69 -4.16 2.61
CA ARG A 156 -11.72 -4.73 3.95
C ARG A 156 -10.39 -5.41 4.25
N ARG A 157 -10.16 -5.69 5.53
CA ARG A 157 -9.01 -6.49 5.95
C ARG A 157 -9.23 -7.96 5.55
N LEU A 158 -8.14 -8.63 5.17
CA LEU A 158 -8.10 -10.06 4.87
C LEU A 158 -7.38 -10.81 5.99
N VAL A 159 -7.66 -12.10 6.12
CA VAL A 159 -6.94 -13.02 7.01
C VAL A 159 -5.78 -13.65 6.23
N TYR A 160 -4.56 -13.43 6.71
CA TYR A 160 -3.34 -14.04 6.18
C TYR A 160 -2.91 -15.17 7.11
N GLY A 161 -2.93 -16.41 6.61
CA GLY A 161 -2.50 -17.59 7.35
C GLY A 161 -1.05 -17.96 7.04
N GLY A 162 -0.30 -18.40 8.05
CA GLY A 162 0.99 -19.06 7.84
C GLY A 162 0.76 -20.49 7.33
N LEU A 163 1.30 -20.82 6.16
CA LEU A 163 1.38 -22.21 5.69
C LEU A 163 2.40 -22.96 6.55
N SER A 164 1.99 -24.03 7.24
CA SER A 164 2.94 -25.07 7.62
C SER A 164 3.13 -26.03 6.44
N SER A 165 4.30 -26.66 6.34
CA SER A 165 4.67 -27.61 5.28
C SER A 165 3.77 -28.85 5.16
N GLU A 166 2.79 -29.02 6.06
CA GLU A 166 1.89 -30.17 6.10
C GLU A 166 0.41 -29.83 5.83
N GLY A 167 0.11 -28.61 5.37
CA GLY A 167 -1.28 -28.20 5.09
C GLY A 167 -2.14 -27.98 6.34
N VAL A 168 -1.54 -28.06 7.53
CA VAL A 168 -2.16 -27.70 8.80
C VAL A 168 -1.93 -26.20 9.04
N LEU A 169 -3.00 -25.43 9.24
CA LEU A 169 -2.90 -24.02 9.65
C LEU A 169 -2.24 -23.93 11.02
N ASN A 170 -0.92 -23.69 11.09
CA ASN A 170 -0.24 -23.42 12.36
C ASN A 170 1.03 -22.58 12.17
N ALA A 171 0.83 -21.27 12.23
CA ALA A 171 1.68 -20.26 12.88
C ALA A 171 0.96 -18.91 12.71
N GLY A 172 0.33 -18.42 13.78
CA GLY A 172 -0.27 -17.09 13.92
C GLY A 172 -0.86 -16.46 12.67
N SER A 173 -2.15 -16.69 12.39
CA SER A 173 -2.85 -15.89 11.39
C SER A 173 -2.92 -14.43 11.84
N PHE A 174 -2.84 -13.51 10.90
CA PHE A 174 -3.00 -12.09 11.16
C PHE A 174 -3.95 -11.42 10.17
N ILE A 175 -4.56 -10.32 10.61
CA ILE A 175 -5.54 -9.58 9.82
C ILE A 175 -4.95 -8.25 9.38
N GLN A 176 -4.98 -7.96 8.07
CA GLN A 176 -4.48 -6.72 7.51
C GLN A 176 -5.19 -6.31 6.22
N TYR A 177 -5.15 -5.03 5.86
CA TYR A 177 -5.58 -4.59 4.53
C TYR A 177 -4.64 -5.09 3.43
N PRO A 178 -5.15 -5.51 2.26
CA PRO A 178 -4.35 -6.04 1.16
C PRO A 178 -3.69 -4.94 0.33
N VAL A 179 -2.95 -4.04 0.99
CA VAL A 179 -2.38 -2.86 0.36
C VAL A 179 -0.96 -2.57 0.85
N MET A 180 -0.22 -1.83 0.03
CA MET A 180 1.02 -1.16 0.43
C MET A 180 1.09 0.24 -0.19
N GLY A 181 2.13 1.03 0.14
CA GLY A 181 2.38 2.31 -0.53
C GLY A 181 2.56 2.14 -2.04
N GLY A 182 1.87 2.98 -2.82
CA GLY A 182 1.81 2.87 -4.28
C GLY A 182 2.50 4.00 -5.04
N PHE A 183 3.40 4.76 -4.40
CA PHE A 183 4.12 5.85 -5.07
C PHE A 183 5.27 5.36 -5.94
N ALA A 184 5.79 4.17 -5.62
CA ALA A 184 6.95 3.59 -6.26
C ALA A 184 6.72 2.12 -6.60
N GLU A 185 7.37 1.66 -7.66
CA GLU A 185 7.34 0.26 -8.12
C GLU A 185 8.70 -0.18 -8.67
N ILE A 186 8.83 -1.48 -8.93
CA ILE A 186 10.05 -2.04 -9.50
C ILE A 186 10.12 -1.68 -11.00
N GLU A 187 11.27 -1.22 -11.46
CA GLU A 187 11.56 -1.09 -12.89
C GLU A 187 11.65 -2.51 -13.48
N THR A 188 10.66 -2.89 -14.29
CA THR A 188 10.60 -4.20 -14.98
C THR A 188 11.25 -4.14 -16.36
#